data_AF-A0A6M4P523-F1
#
_entry.id   AF-A0A6M4P523-F1
#
_cell.length_a   1.000
_cell.length_b   1.000
_cell.length_c   1.000
_cell.angle_alpha   90.00
_cell.angle_beta   90.00
_cell.angle_gamma   90.00
#
_symmetry.space_group_name_H-M   'P 1'
#
loop_
_entity.id
_entity.type
_entity.pdbx_description
1 polymer ?
#
loop_
_entity_poly.entity_id
_entity_poly.type
_entity_poly.pdbx_seq_one_letter_code
_entity_poly.pdbx_strand_id
1 'polypeptide(L)'
;MKATSILALCALILSVGWGIVRDIRQPKENSVVSYEQLQDEETEVVHLMGMLTDSLPKPKNKRLITKSNISSLYYVYENPSRTFEKDLENNIRLNSNWNEFSVTKVDDISAFRSYCYKDISLVLLKGKGGVIDEYERFTINVAWEKNSYCWQQANNKV
;
A
#
# COMPACT_ATOMS: atom_id res chain seq x y z
N MET A 1 26.15 -49.80 -28.96
CA MET A 1 26.17 -48.45 -28.36
C MET A 1 24.85 -48.26 -27.62
N LYS A 2 24.89 -48.00 -26.30
CA LYS A 2 23.74 -48.13 -25.41
C LYS A 2 22.93 -46.82 -25.37
N ALA A 3 21.68 -46.88 -25.82
CA ALA A 3 20.69 -45.79 -25.77
C ALA A 3 20.12 -45.55 -24.36
N THR A 4 20.95 -45.69 -23.31
CA THR A 4 20.53 -45.56 -21.91
C THR A 4 20.90 -44.22 -21.27
N SER A 5 21.63 -43.34 -21.97
CA SER A 5 22.12 -42.07 -21.39
C SER A 5 21.22 -40.85 -21.66
N ILE A 6 20.27 -40.91 -22.59
CA ILE A 6 19.43 -39.74 -22.93
C ILE A 6 18.18 -39.68 -22.06
N LEU A 7 17.55 -40.83 -21.78
CA LEU A 7 16.35 -40.91 -20.94
C LEU A 7 16.61 -40.49 -19.48
N ALA A 8 17.79 -40.81 -18.94
CA ALA A 8 18.19 -40.38 -17.60
C ALA A 8 18.43 -38.86 -17.51
N LEU A 9 18.91 -38.24 -18.61
CA LEU A 9 19.12 -36.79 -18.66
C LEU A 9 17.78 -36.02 -18.75
N CYS A 10 16.80 -36.55 -19.49
CA CYS A 10 15.46 -35.94 -19.57
C CYS A 10 14.67 -36.03 -18.25
N ALA A 11 14.81 -37.13 -17.50
CA ALA A 11 14.17 -37.29 -16.19
C ALA A 11 14.74 -36.31 -15.14
N LEU A 12 16.04 -36.01 -15.20
CA LEU A 12 16.68 -35.02 -14.32
C LEU A 12 16.19 -33.59 -14.62
N ILE A 13 16.04 -33.21 -15.89
CA ILE A 13 15.55 -31.87 -16.27
C ILE A 13 14.08 -31.68 -15.85
N LEU A 14 13.24 -32.73 -15.92
CA LEU A 14 11.85 -32.67 -15.46
C LEU A 14 11.72 -32.59 -13.93
N SER A 15 12.61 -33.23 -13.18
CA SER A 15 12.59 -33.18 -11.69
C SER A 15 13.12 -31.86 -11.12
N VAL A 16 14.08 -31.22 -11.79
CA VAL A 16 14.59 -29.90 -11.39
C VAL A 16 13.64 -28.78 -11.84
N GLY A 17 12.88 -28.98 -12.92
CA GLY A 17 11.86 -28.03 -13.39
C GLY A 17 10.63 -27.90 -12.48
N TRP A 18 10.36 -28.87 -11.60
CA TRP A 18 9.31 -28.76 -10.57
C TRP A 18 9.83 -28.23 -9.23
N GLY A 19 11.11 -28.47 -8.90
CA GLY A 19 11.74 -27.96 -7.67
C GLY A 19 12.12 -26.47 -7.71
N ILE A 20 12.11 -25.84 -8.88
CA ILE A 20 12.35 -24.40 -9.07
C ILE A 20 11.04 -23.65 -9.44
N VAL A 21 9.88 -24.31 -9.31
CA VAL A 21 8.66 -23.58 -8.92
C VAL A 21 8.74 -23.33 -7.41
N ARG A 22 9.84 -22.70 -6.97
CA ARG A 22 9.79 -21.84 -5.81
C ARG A 22 8.61 -20.93 -6.06
N ASP A 23 7.64 -20.98 -5.16
CA ASP A 23 6.68 -19.95 -4.76
C ASP A 23 7.02 -18.52 -5.24
N ILE A 24 7.07 -18.30 -6.55
CA ILE A 24 6.59 -17.07 -7.13
C ILE A 24 5.09 -17.27 -7.05
N ARG A 25 4.55 -17.03 -5.84
CA ARG A 25 3.16 -16.61 -5.71
C ARG A 25 3.05 -15.44 -6.67
N GLN A 26 2.60 -15.73 -7.89
CA GLN A 26 2.08 -14.70 -8.76
C GLN A 26 1.07 -13.96 -7.87
N PRO A 27 1.20 -12.64 -7.67
CA PRO A 27 0.22 -11.93 -6.90
C PRO A 27 -1.12 -12.24 -7.58
N LYS A 28 -2.02 -12.90 -6.85
CA LYS A 28 -3.39 -13.14 -7.31
C LYS A 28 -3.86 -11.81 -7.87
N GLU A 29 -4.13 -11.78 -9.17
CA GLU A 29 -4.24 -10.54 -9.94
C GLU A 29 -5.36 -9.60 -9.45
N ASN A 30 -6.17 -10.03 -8.49
CA ASN A 30 -7.07 -9.19 -7.70
C ASN A 30 -7.27 -9.77 -6.28
N SER A 31 -6.22 -9.91 -5.46
CA SER A 31 -6.41 -10.28 -4.04
C SER A 31 -6.52 -9.04 -3.15
N VAL A 32 -7.70 -8.86 -2.54
CA VAL A 32 -7.82 -8.09 -1.30
C VAL A 32 -7.25 -8.96 -0.18
N VAL A 33 -6.04 -8.65 0.27
CA VAL A 33 -5.40 -9.31 1.40
C VAL A 33 -5.99 -8.71 2.68
N SER A 34 -6.41 -9.55 3.64
CA SER A 34 -6.93 -9.05 4.91
C SER A 34 -5.82 -8.36 5.71
N TYR A 35 -6.17 -7.33 6.47
CA TYR A 35 -5.20 -6.54 7.25
C TYR A 35 -4.34 -7.39 8.21
N GLU A 36 -4.91 -8.46 8.77
CA GLU A 36 -4.23 -9.39 9.67
C GLU A 36 -3.00 -10.04 9.01
N GLN A 37 -3.11 -10.40 7.73
CA GLN A 37 -2.00 -11.02 6.98
C GLN A 37 -0.84 -10.05 6.72
N LEU A 38 -1.06 -8.73 6.81
CA LEU A 38 -0.01 -7.71 6.64
C LEU A 38 0.64 -7.28 7.96
N GLN A 39 -0.10 -7.40 9.08
CA GLN A 39 0.47 -7.22 10.40
C GLN A 39 1.45 -8.36 10.74
N ASP A 40 1.14 -9.59 10.31
CA ASP A 40 2.02 -10.74 10.52
C ASP A 40 3.37 -10.61 9.78
N GLU A 41 3.45 -9.78 8.73
CA GLU A 41 4.68 -9.47 7.99
C GLU A 41 5.36 -8.15 8.42
N GLU A 42 4.73 -7.36 9.30
CA GLU A 42 5.16 -6.04 9.80
C GLU A 42 6.01 -5.17 8.83
N THR A 43 5.50 -4.93 7.62
CA THR A 43 6.21 -4.15 6.58
C THR A 43 6.48 -2.69 7.02
N GLU A 44 7.57 -2.06 6.52
CA GLU A 44 7.94 -0.65 6.82
C GLU A 44 6.77 0.31 6.63
N VAL A 45 5.94 0.08 5.60
CA VAL A 45 4.73 0.88 5.31
C VAL A 45 3.68 0.72 6.42
N VAL A 46 3.38 -0.50 6.85
CA VAL A 46 2.39 -0.76 7.92
C VAL A 46 2.85 -0.12 9.23
N HIS A 47 4.13 -0.23 9.55
CA HIS A 47 4.73 0.39 10.72
C HIS A 47 4.64 1.92 10.67
N LEU A 48 5.07 2.54 9.55
CA LEU A 48 5.00 3.98 9.34
C LEU A 48 3.56 4.52 9.43
N MET A 49 2.60 3.86 8.77
CA MET A 49 1.19 4.25 8.86
C MET A 49 0.62 4.07 10.28
N GLY A 50 1.04 3.03 10.99
CA GLY A 50 0.71 2.80 12.39
C GLY A 50 1.17 3.97 13.26
N MET A 51 2.44 4.34 13.18
CA MET A 51 3.00 5.48 13.95
C MET A 51 2.27 6.81 13.67
N LEU A 52 1.92 7.08 12.41
CA LEU A 52 1.20 8.31 12.05
C LEU A 52 -0.24 8.35 12.57
N THR A 53 -0.83 7.20 12.87
CA THR A 53 -2.26 7.08 13.21
C THR A 53 -2.52 6.59 14.63
N ASP A 54 -1.49 6.32 15.42
CA ASP A 54 -1.59 5.72 16.76
C ASP A 54 -2.42 6.56 17.76
N SER A 55 -2.32 7.89 17.67
CA SER A 55 -3.09 8.81 18.52
C SER A 55 -4.48 9.13 17.97
N LEU A 56 -4.84 8.60 16.80
CA LEU A 56 -6.14 8.83 16.16
C LEU A 56 -7.14 7.74 16.53
N PRO A 57 -8.46 7.97 16.38
CA PRO A 57 -9.46 6.91 16.52
C PRO A 57 -9.13 5.72 15.61
N LYS A 58 -9.57 4.51 15.95
CA LYS A 58 -9.32 3.36 15.08
C LYS A 58 -10.00 3.56 13.72
N PRO A 59 -9.32 3.29 12.58
CA PRO A 59 -9.96 3.36 11.28
C PRO A 59 -11.10 2.34 11.19
N LYS A 60 -12.16 2.72 10.48
CA LYS A 60 -13.33 1.85 10.26
C LYS A 60 -12.97 0.65 9.40
N ASN A 61 -12.03 0.84 8.47
CA ASN A 61 -11.56 -0.20 7.58
C ASN A 61 -10.07 0.02 7.25
N LYS A 62 -9.32 -1.08 7.08
CA LYS A 62 -7.97 -1.07 6.54
C LYS A 62 -7.94 -1.97 5.31
N ARG A 63 -7.48 -1.46 4.16
CA ARG A 63 -7.53 -2.18 2.89
C ARG A 63 -6.18 -2.18 2.20
N LEU A 64 -5.67 -3.34 1.82
CA LEU A 64 -4.59 -3.43 0.82
C LEU A 64 -5.20 -3.78 -0.52
N ILE A 65 -4.90 -2.96 -1.52
CA ILE A 65 -5.31 -3.17 -2.90
C ILE A 65 -4.04 -3.36 -3.71
N THR A 66 -3.88 -4.55 -4.30
CA THR A 66 -2.80 -4.82 -5.25
C THR A 66 -3.40 -5.08 -6.63
N LYS A 67 -3.07 -4.23 -7.60
CA LYS A 67 -3.51 -4.35 -9.00
C LYS A 67 -2.36 -4.00 -9.93
N SER A 68 -2.07 -4.85 -10.92
CA SER A 68 -1.09 -4.58 -11.98
C SER A 68 0.25 -4.01 -11.46
N ASN A 69 0.86 -4.66 -10.46
CA ASN A 69 2.11 -4.26 -9.77
C ASN A 69 2.06 -2.97 -8.93
N ILE A 70 0.91 -2.28 -8.89
CA ILE A 70 0.62 -1.19 -7.96
C ILE A 70 0.05 -1.82 -6.68
N SER A 71 0.46 -1.33 -5.52
CA SER A 71 -0.04 -1.76 -4.22
C SER A 71 -0.33 -0.53 -3.40
N SER A 72 -1.51 -0.46 -2.80
CA SER A 72 -1.93 0.69 -2.02
C SER A 72 -2.60 0.25 -0.72
N LEU A 73 -2.18 0.83 0.39
CA LEU A 73 -2.69 0.53 1.73
C LEU A 73 -3.51 1.72 2.23
N TYR A 74 -4.78 1.51 2.54
CA TYR A 74 -5.72 2.54 2.95
C TYR A 74 -6.14 2.33 4.39
N TYR A 75 -6.05 3.37 5.22
CA TYR A 75 -6.73 3.46 6.51
C TYR A 75 -7.92 4.39 6.33
N VAL A 76 -9.13 3.83 6.39
CA VAL A 76 -10.39 4.50 6.07
C VAL A 76 -11.06 4.98 7.35
N TYR A 77 -11.25 6.29 7.46
CA TYR A 77 -11.95 6.92 8.58
C TYR A 77 -13.29 7.45 8.08
N GLU A 78 -14.39 6.89 8.58
CA GLU A 78 -15.75 7.35 8.28
C GLU A 78 -16.20 8.36 9.34
N ASN A 79 -16.64 9.53 8.90
CA ASN A 79 -17.06 10.66 9.72
C ASN A 79 -16.08 11.00 10.87
N PRO A 80 -14.77 11.19 10.58
CA PRO A 80 -13.80 11.55 11.62
C PRO A 80 -14.12 12.90 12.28
N SER A 81 -13.58 13.12 13.48
CA SER A 81 -13.75 14.37 14.23
C SER A 81 -13.25 15.58 13.44
N ARG A 82 -13.75 16.78 13.78
CA ARG A 82 -13.30 18.04 13.18
C ARG A 82 -11.80 18.33 13.37
N THR A 83 -11.17 17.74 14.38
CA THR A 83 -9.73 17.90 14.66
C THR A 83 -8.86 16.88 13.95
N PHE A 84 -9.44 15.83 13.36
CA PHE A 84 -8.70 14.68 12.84
C PHE A 84 -7.57 15.07 11.88
N GLU A 85 -7.84 15.97 10.94
CA GLU A 85 -6.83 16.44 9.97
C GLU A 85 -5.66 17.14 10.67
N LYS A 86 -5.98 18.01 11.65
CA LYS A 86 -4.97 18.72 12.43
C LYS A 86 -4.13 17.75 13.26
N ASP A 87 -4.78 16.76 13.89
CA ASP A 87 -4.10 15.79 14.74
C ASP A 87 -3.19 14.88 13.91
N LEU A 88 -3.66 14.43 12.74
CA LEU A 88 -2.85 13.68 11.77
C LEU A 88 -1.67 14.51 11.24
N GLU A 89 -1.90 15.76 10.84
CA GLU A 89 -0.82 16.67 10.41
C GLU A 89 0.23 16.88 11.51
N ASN A 90 -0.19 16.99 12.77
CA ASN A 90 0.73 17.09 13.90
C ASN A 90 1.55 15.80 14.05
N ASN A 91 0.93 14.63 13.95
CA ASN A 91 1.65 13.35 13.99
C ASN A 91 2.70 13.26 12.87
N ILE A 92 2.35 13.66 11.64
CA ILE A 92 3.27 13.68 10.50
C ILE A 92 4.48 14.59 10.78
N ARG A 93 4.24 15.80 11.30
CA ARG A 93 5.30 16.76 11.65
C ARG A 93 6.21 16.25 12.77
N LEU A 94 5.64 15.63 13.80
CA LEU A 94 6.39 15.06 14.92
C LEU A 94 7.29 13.88 14.49
N ASN A 95 6.91 13.16 13.43
CA ASN A 95 7.71 12.05 12.87
C ASN A 95 8.69 12.50 11.74
N SER A 96 8.82 13.81 11.51
CA SER A 96 9.84 14.66 10.83
C SER A 96 10.59 14.23 9.55
N ASN A 97 10.39 13.04 9.00
CA ASN A 97 11.01 12.61 7.74
C ASN A 97 10.05 12.62 6.55
N TRP A 98 8.83 13.14 6.76
CA TRP A 98 7.79 13.27 5.76
C TRP A 98 7.87 14.65 5.10
N ASN A 99 8.30 14.68 3.84
CA ASN A 99 8.37 15.91 3.05
C ASN A 99 7.08 16.08 2.25
N GLU A 100 6.36 17.17 2.47
CA GLU A 100 5.14 17.48 1.70
C GLU A 100 5.47 17.70 0.21
N PHE A 101 4.62 17.21 -0.68
CA PHE A 101 4.70 17.47 -2.12
C PHE A 101 3.33 17.87 -2.68
N SER A 102 3.34 18.53 -3.85
CA SER A 102 2.11 19.04 -4.47
C SER A 102 1.13 17.92 -4.80
N VAL A 103 -0.13 18.08 -4.39
CA VAL A 103 -1.24 17.18 -4.75
C VAL A 103 -1.45 17.06 -6.27
N THR A 104 -1.00 18.03 -7.06
CA THR A 104 -1.03 17.95 -8.54
C THR A 104 -0.12 16.86 -9.11
N LYS A 105 0.75 16.26 -8.30
CA LYS A 105 1.57 15.09 -8.65
C LYS A 105 0.89 13.76 -8.30
N VAL A 106 -0.28 13.80 -7.67
CA VAL A 106 -1.12 12.63 -7.38
C VAL A 106 -2.18 12.52 -8.46
N ASP A 107 -2.39 11.32 -8.99
CA ASP A 107 -3.42 11.02 -9.98
C ASP A 107 -4.79 10.75 -9.31
N ASP A 108 -5.18 11.61 -8.36
CA ASP A 108 -6.46 11.53 -7.64
C ASP A 108 -6.95 12.93 -7.24
N ILE A 109 -8.13 13.33 -7.76
CA ILE A 109 -8.76 14.62 -7.50
C ILE A 109 -9.24 14.80 -6.06
N SER A 110 -9.41 13.69 -5.33
CA SER A 110 -9.78 13.68 -3.91
C SER A 110 -8.58 13.90 -3.00
N ALA A 111 -7.36 13.91 -3.54
CA ALA A 111 -6.15 14.22 -2.77
C ALA A 111 -6.14 15.68 -2.31
N PHE A 112 -5.99 15.87 -1.01
CA PHE A 112 -5.90 17.20 -0.42
C PHE A 112 -4.53 17.48 0.23
N ARG A 113 -3.77 16.44 0.56
CA ARG A 113 -2.36 16.54 0.97
C ARG A 113 -1.57 15.28 0.62
N SER A 114 -0.26 15.44 0.43
CA SER A 114 0.61 14.33 0.07
C SER A 114 2.03 14.53 0.62
N TYR A 115 2.68 13.44 1.01
CA TYR A 115 3.99 13.46 1.65
C TYR A 115 4.87 12.30 1.16
N CYS A 116 6.19 12.52 1.14
CA CYS A 116 7.20 11.51 0.86
C CYS A 116 8.02 11.18 2.11
N TYR A 117 8.19 9.90 2.40
CA TYR A 117 9.21 9.37 3.28
C TYR A 117 10.10 8.44 2.43
N LYS A 118 11.32 8.86 2.08
CA LYS A 118 12.15 8.16 1.09
C LYS A 118 11.36 7.91 -0.21
N ASP A 119 11.19 6.65 -0.63
CA ASP A 119 10.43 6.18 -1.80
C ASP A 119 8.95 5.87 -1.50
N ILE A 120 8.52 6.05 -0.24
CA ILE A 120 7.15 5.79 0.25
C ILE A 120 6.34 7.08 0.15
N SER A 121 5.19 7.04 -0.53
CA SER A 121 4.23 8.14 -0.51
C SER A 121 3.11 7.92 0.48
N LEU A 122 2.73 8.97 1.19
CA LEU A 122 1.49 9.09 1.93
C LEU A 122 0.60 10.09 1.20
N VAL A 123 -0.62 9.70 0.89
CA VAL A 123 -1.63 10.54 0.25
C VAL A 123 -2.85 10.59 1.15
N LEU A 124 -3.33 11.81 1.41
CA LEU A 124 -4.54 12.04 2.18
C LEU A 124 -5.67 12.39 1.22
N LEU A 125 -6.71 11.55 1.21
CA LEU A 125 -7.86 11.68 0.31
C LEU A 125 -9.11 12.06 1.08
N LYS A 126 -9.91 13.00 0.56
CA LYS A 126 -11.27 13.33 1.04
C LYS A 126 -12.31 12.83 0.05
N GLY A 127 -13.14 11.91 0.49
CA GLY A 127 -14.28 11.40 -0.28
C GLY A 127 -15.60 11.77 0.37
N LYS A 128 -16.60 12.10 -0.46
CA LYS A 128 -18.01 12.01 -0.07
C LYS A 128 -18.48 10.58 -0.37
N GLY A 129 -18.61 9.74 0.65
CA GLY A 129 -19.34 8.48 0.55
C GLY A 129 -20.84 8.75 0.46
N GLY A 130 -21.59 7.87 -0.22
CA GLY A 130 -23.04 8.00 -0.41
C GLY A 130 -23.85 8.24 0.87
N VAL A 131 -25.08 8.73 0.69
CA VAL A 131 -26.01 9.10 1.76
C VAL A 131 -26.53 7.85 2.47
N ILE A 132 -26.37 7.78 3.79
CA ILE A 132 -27.15 6.89 4.66
C ILE A 132 -27.71 7.76 5.77
N ASP A 133 -29.04 7.84 5.84
CA ASP A 133 -29.84 8.60 6.81
C ASP A 133 -29.54 10.11 6.85
N GLU A 134 -29.90 10.83 5.78
CA GLU A 134 -29.89 12.31 5.66
C GLU A 134 -28.52 13.01 5.81
N TYR A 135 -27.46 12.30 6.20
CA TYR A 135 -26.11 12.83 6.34
C TYR A 135 -25.17 12.30 5.25
N GLU A 136 -24.48 13.22 4.54
CA GLU A 136 -23.39 12.86 3.63
C GLU A 136 -22.29 12.14 4.43
N ARG A 137 -21.86 10.94 4.01
CA ARG A 137 -20.73 10.27 4.66
C ARG A 137 -19.44 10.96 4.25
N PHE A 138 -18.76 11.59 5.20
CA PHE A 138 -17.43 12.14 4.97
C PHE A 138 -16.40 11.05 5.24
N THR A 139 -15.45 10.87 4.33
CA THR A 139 -14.36 9.89 4.49
C THR A 139 -13.01 10.57 4.35
N ILE A 140 -12.10 10.27 5.27
CA ILE A 140 -10.68 10.55 5.11
C ILE A 140 -9.98 9.22 4.93
N ASN A 141 -9.23 9.08 3.83
CA ASN A 141 -8.35 7.95 3.62
C ASN A 141 -6.92 8.40 3.81
N VAL A 142 -6.21 7.73 4.72
CA VAL A 142 -4.75 7.83 4.84
C VAL A 142 -4.21 6.68 4.00
N ALA A 143 -3.63 7.01 2.84
CA ALA A 143 -3.24 6.03 1.84
C ALA A 143 -1.73 6.00 1.64
N TRP A 144 -1.16 4.81 1.57
CA TRP A 144 0.12 4.58 0.93
C TRP A 144 -0.09 4.09 -0.50
N GLU A 145 0.77 4.49 -1.43
CA GLU A 145 0.71 4.09 -2.84
C GLU A 145 2.10 3.69 -3.36
N LYS A 146 2.21 2.47 -3.89
CA LYS A 146 3.42 1.96 -4.54
C LYS A 146 3.62 2.57 -5.92
N ASN A 147 4.87 2.82 -6.29
CA ASN A 147 5.28 3.41 -7.58
C ASN A 147 4.73 4.82 -7.84
N SER A 148 4.39 5.53 -6.77
CA SER A 148 3.93 6.91 -6.77
C SER A 148 5.06 7.90 -7.10
N TYR A 149 4.74 9.20 -7.05
CA TYR A 149 5.71 10.29 -7.20
C TYR A 149 6.98 10.09 -6.36
N CYS A 150 6.86 9.70 -5.08
CA CYS A 150 8.03 9.54 -4.19
C CYS A 150 8.94 8.40 -4.66
N TRP A 151 8.36 7.28 -5.07
CA TRP A 151 9.10 6.15 -5.63
C TRP A 151 9.80 6.54 -6.93
N GLN A 152 9.12 7.26 -7.81
CA GLN A 152 9.69 7.76 -9.06
C GLN A 152 10.86 8.71 -8.78
N GLN A 153 10.76 9.64 -7.82
CA GLN A 153 11.86 10.52 -7.46
C GLN A 153 13.06 9.78 -6.84
N ALA A 154 12.81 8.73 -6.06
CA ALA A 154 13.86 7.94 -5.43
C ALA A 154 14.61 7.03 -6.43
N ASN A 155 13.88 6.45 -7.39
CA ASN A 155 14.42 5.44 -8.32
C ASN A 155 14.77 6.00 -9.71
N ASN A 156 14.17 7.12 -10.13
CA ASN A 156 14.52 7.81 -11.38
C ASN A 156 15.60 8.87 -11.16
N LYS A 157 16.52 8.68 -10.20
CA LYS A 157 17.78 9.42 -10.18
C LYS A 157 18.63 8.97 -11.38
N VAL A 158 18.29 9.51 -12.54
CA VAL A 158 19.14 9.67 -13.73
C VAL A 158 19.51 11.14 -13.80
#